data_AF-A0A8T2QVP9-F1
#
_entry.id   AF-A0A8T2QVP9-F1
#
_cell.length_a   1.000
_cell.length_b   1.000
_cell.length_c   1.000
_cell.angle_alpha   90.00
_cell.angle_beta   90.00
_cell.angle_gamma   90.00
#
_symmetry.space_group_name_H-M   'P 1'
#
loop_
_entity.id
_entity.type
_entity.pdbx_description
1 polymer ?
#
loop_
_entity_poly.entity_id
_entity_poly.type
_entity_poly.pdbx_seq_one_letter_code
_entity_poly.pdbx_strand_id
1 'polypeptide(L)' 'MRTFSLNRSDDGEVVDPRARLDEISKAKCVKQLMSYQACVKRIEGDETGHKHCTGQYFDYWACIDKHVAPRLFKWTK' A
#
# COMPACT_ATOMS: atom_id res chain seq x y z
N MET A 1 -1.52 32.11 -10.29
CA MET A 1 -2.06 30.85 -10.85
C MET A 1 -1.00 29.78 -10.72
N ARG A 2 -1.12 28.83 -9.79
CA ARG A 2 -0.19 27.69 -9.69
C ARG A 2 -0.75 26.55 -10.54
N THR A 3 0.00 26.18 -11.55
CA THR A 3 -0.27 25.03 -12.42
C THR A 3 -0.34 23.78 -11.54
N PHE A 4 -1.55 23.20 -11.44
CA PHE A 4 -1.74 21.81 -11.05
C PHE A 4 -0.89 20.99 -12.03
N SER A 5 0.29 20.56 -11.64
CA SER A 5 1.11 19.68 -12.47
C SER A 5 0.43 18.31 -12.40
N LEU A 6 -0.55 18.11 -13.27
CA LEU A 6 -1.21 16.82 -13.46
C LEU A 6 -0.10 15.86 -13.90
N ASN A 7 0.24 14.91 -13.04
CA ASN A 7 1.12 13.80 -13.38
C ASN A 7 0.41 12.99 -14.46
N ARG A 8 0.62 13.36 -15.72
CA ARG A 8 0.00 12.71 -16.86
C ARG A 8 0.82 11.47 -17.24
N SER A 9 0.18 10.33 -17.40
CA SER A 9 0.75 9.18 -18.10
C SER A 9 1.03 9.55 -19.56
N ASP A 10 1.72 8.67 -20.30
CA ASP A 10 2.08 8.90 -21.70
C ASP A 10 0.83 9.11 -22.60
N ASP A 11 -0.28 8.47 -22.20
CA ASP A 11 -1.64 8.60 -22.74
C ASP A 11 -2.42 9.83 -22.22
N GLY A 12 -1.84 10.60 -21.31
CA GLY A 12 -2.47 11.82 -20.80
C GLY A 12 -3.55 11.59 -19.73
N GLU A 13 -3.51 10.50 -18.98
CA GLU A 13 -4.35 10.32 -17.79
C GLU A 13 -3.67 10.81 -16.51
N VAL A 14 -4.47 11.31 -15.56
CA VAL A 14 -3.95 11.76 -14.26
C VAL A 14 -3.58 10.54 -13.42
N VAL A 15 -2.29 10.36 -13.17
CA VAL A 15 -1.76 9.26 -12.36
C VAL A 15 -1.72 9.66 -10.90
N ASP A 16 -2.32 8.83 -10.03
CA ASP A 16 -2.17 8.94 -8.59
C ASP A 16 -0.72 8.62 -8.16
N PRO A 17 0.06 9.59 -7.66
CA PRO A 17 1.41 9.36 -7.18
C PRO A 17 1.46 8.34 -6.03
N ARG A 18 0.39 8.25 -5.23
CA ARG A 18 0.29 7.32 -4.12
C ARG A 18 0.38 5.87 -4.61
N ALA A 19 -0.45 5.50 -5.58
CA ALA A 19 -0.49 4.14 -6.13
C ALA A 19 0.88 3.66 -6.63
N ARG A 20 1.61 4.51 -7.37
CA ARG A 20 2.97 4.18 -7.84
C ARG A 20 3.96 3.99 -6.68
N LEU A 21 3.88 4.85 -5.66
CA LEU A 21 4.75 4.77 -4.48
C LEU A 21 4.45 3.56 -3.61
N ASP A 22 3.17 3.14 -3.52
CA ASP A 22 2.75 1.93 -2.83
C ASP A 22 3.42 0.70 -3.46
N GLU A 23 3.31 0.51 -4.79
CA GLU A 23 3.93 -0.64 -5.48
C GLU A 23 5.45 -0.75 -5.23
N ILE A 24 6.16 0.38 -5.31
CA ILE A 24 7.61 0.43 -5.03
C ILE A 24 7.89 0.07 -3.55
N SER A 25 6.99 0.44 -2.64
CA SER A 25 7.17 0.24 -1.19
C SER A 25 6.83 -1.17 -0.72
N LYS A 26 5.96 -1.91 -1.43
CA LYS A 26 5.63 -3.31 -1.12
C LYS A 26 6.88 -4.20 -1.01
N ALA A 27 7.85 -4.03 -1.91
CA ALA A 27 9.11 -4.78 -1.90
C ALA A 27 9.97 -4.56 -0.64
N LYS A 28 9.73 -3.49 0.13
CA LYS A 28 10.46 -3.20 1.38
C LYS A 28 9.78 -3.79 2.62
N CYS A 29 8.53 -4.23 2.48
CA CYS A 29 7.68 -4.70 3.57
C CYS A 29 7.39 -6.21 3.48
N VAL A 30 8.31 -6.97 2.85
CA VAL A 30 8.14 -8.41 2.59
C VAL A 30 7.95 -9.21 3.88
N LYS A 31 8.62 -8.85 4.97
CA LYS A 31 8.45 -9.54 6.26
C LYS A 31 6.99 -9.49 6.75
N GLN A 32 6.38 -8.31 6.71
CA GLN A 32 4.99 -8.10 7.10
C GLN A 32 4.05 -8.78 6.10
N LEU A 33 4.35 -8.73 4.81
CA LEU A 33 3.59 -9.44 3.78
C LEU A 33 3.57 -10.96 4.03
N MET A 34 4.71 -11.56 4.37
CA MET A 34 4.79 -12.99 4.69
C MET A 34 3.96 -13.34 5.93
N SER A 35 3.98 -12.48 6.96
CA SER A 35 3.14 -12.66 8.16
C SER A 35 1.65 -12.61 7.83
N TYR A 36 1.24 -11.64 7.01
CA TYR A 36 -0.14 -11.53 6.53
C TYR A 36 -0.55 -12.76 5.71
N GLN A 37 0.28 -13.20 4.76
CA GLN A 37 0.01 -14.39 3.95
C GLN A 37 -0.08 -15.68 4.79
N ALA A 38 0.77 -15.83 5.81
CA ALA A 38 0.66 -16.94 6.75
C ALA A 38 -0.67 -16.92 7.52
N CYS A 39 -1.13 -15.73 7.92
CA CYS A 39 -2.44 -15.57 8.53
C CYS A 39 -3.58 -15.92 7.56
N VAL A 40 -3.52 -15.47 6.30
CA VAL A 40 -4.53 -15.79 5.28
C VAL A 40 -4.67 -17.30 5.10
N LYS A 41 -3.56 -18.03 4.97
CA LYS A 41 -3.57 -19.50 4.88
C LYS A 41 -4.18 -20.17 6.12
N ARG A 42 -3.94 -19.61 7.31
CA ARG A 42 -4.50 -20.13 8.57
C ARG A 42 -6.03 -20.01 8.62
N ILE A 43 -6.61 -19.00 7.96
CA ILE A 43 -8.05 -18.72 7.99
C ILE A 43 -8.80 -19.19 6.73
N GLU A 44 -8.10 -19.72 5.73
CA GLU A 44 -8.66 -20.12 4.42
C GLU A 44 -9.83 -21.10 4.50
N GLY A 45 -9.84 -21.98 5.50
CA GLY A 45 -10.94 -22.94 5.77
C GLY A 45 -11.86 -22.54 6.91
N ASP A 46 -11.91 -21.27 7.32
CA ASP A 46 -12.82 -20.81 8.37
C ASP A 46 -14.20 -20.44 7.83
N GLU A 47 -15.20 -21.29 8.10
CA GLU A 47 -16.60 -21.06 7.70
C GLU A 47 -17.39 -20.23 8.73
N THR A 48 -16.82 -20.02 9.93
CA THR A 48 -17.50 -19.29 11.02
C THR A 48 -17.49 -17.77 10.82
N GLY A 49 -16.55 -17.26 10.02
CA GLY A 49 -16.32 -15.82 9.83
C GLY A 49 -15.69 -15.12 11.04
N HIS A 50 -15.31 -15.84 12.09
CA HIS A 50 -14.74 -15.24 13.30
C HIS A 50 -13.22 -15.03 13.22
N LYS A 51 -12.49 -15.78 12.39
CA LYS A 51 -11.06 -15.56 12.22
C LYS A 51 -10.80 -14.43 11.23
N HIS A 52 -9.91 -13.51 11.60
CA HIS A 52 -9.50 -12.41 10.75
C HIS A 52 -8.00 -12.14 10.85
N CYS A 53 -7.46 -11.46 9.84
CA CYS A 53 -6.05 -11.07 9.72
C CYS A 53 -5.83 -9.56 9.76
N THR A 54 -6.80 -8.81 10.30
CA THR A 54 -6.79 -7.33 10.37
C THR A 54 -5.53 -6.78 11.05
N GLY A 55 -5.04 -7.42 12.11
CA GLY A 55 -3.79 -7.03 12.76
C GLY A 55 -2.58 -7.10 11.81
N GLN A 56 -2.37 -8.26 11.17
CA GLN A 56 -1.25 -8.44 10.23
C GLN A 56 -1.41 -7.56 8.98
N TYR A 57 -2.65 -7.32 8.55
CA TYR A 57 -2.96 -6.39 7.47
C TYR A 57 -2.55 -4.96 7.85
N PHE A 58 -2.89 -4.50 9.05
CA PHE A 58 -2.49 -3.17 9.53
C PHE A 58 -0.97 -3.05 9.68
N ASP A 59 -0.28 -4.08 10.17
CA ASP A 59 1.19 -4.08 10.25
C ASP A 59 1.84 -3.94 8.87
N TYR A 60 1.30 -4.64 7.87
CA TYR A 60 1.77 -4.57 6.48
C TYR A 60 1.56 -3.18 5.87
N TRP A 61 0.36 -2.62 6.00
CA TRP A 61 0.06 -1.30 5.48
C TRP A 61 0.79 -0.18 6.21
N ALA A 62 0.93 -0.28 7.55
CA ALA A 62 1.71 0.68 8.32
C ALA A 62 3.19 0.73 7.87
N CYS A 63 3.76 -0.42 7.49
CA CYS A 63 5.10 -0.46 6.89
C CYS A 63 5.14 0.29 5.55
N ILE A 64 4.17 0.05 4.66
CA ILE A 64 4.08 0.73 3.36
C ILE A 64 3.94 2.24 3.57
N ASP A 65 2.98 2.67 4.40
CA ASP A 65 2.72 4.08 4.70
C ASP A 65 3.97 4.81 5.21
N LYS A 66 4.73 4.17 6.11
CA LYS A 66 5.99 4.71 6.62
C LYS A 66 7.00 5.02 5.52
N HIS A 67 7.04 4.21 4.44
CA HIS A 67 7.93 4.42 3.31
C HIS A 67 7.40 5.40 2.26
N VAL A 68 6.08 5.46 2.10
CA VAL A 68 5.42 6.31 1.11
C VAL A 68 5.33 7.75 1.59
N ALA A 69 4.99 7.99 2.86
CA ALA A 69 4.81 9.34 3.42
C ALA A 69 5.91 10.36 3.05
N PRO A 70 7.22 10.10 3.27
CA PRO A 70 8.26 11.07 2.95
C PRO A 70 8.45 11.32 1.45
N ARG A 71 7.93 10.43 0.58
CA ARG A 71 7.95 10.59 -0.87
C ARG A 71 6.72 11.33 -1.33
N LEU A 72 5.54 10.93 -0.87
CA LEU A 72 4.27 11.54 -1.24
C LEU A 72 4.23 13.02 -0.90
N PHE A 73 4.65 13.42 0.30
CA PHE A 73 4.65 14.83 0.70
C PHE A 73 5.73 15.69 0.03
N LYS A 74 6.67 15.09 -0.72
CA LYS A 74 7.53 15.84 -1.64
C LYS A 74 6.79 16.19 -2.94
N TRP A 75 5.79 15.40 -3.31
CA TRP A 75 5.02 15.56 -4.53
C TRP A 75 3.82 16.50 -4.34
N THR A 76 3.30 16.61 -3.12
CA THR A 76 2.09 17.40 -2.80
C THR A 76 2.39 18.79 -2.20
N LYS A 77 3.47 19.46 -2.60
CA LYS A 77 3.86 20.81 -2.12
C LYS A 77 3.40 21.94 -3.04
#